data_AF-A0A3L8Q5F6-F1
#
_entry.id   AF-A0A3L8Q5F6-F1
#
_cell.length_a   1.000
_cell.length_b   1.000
_cell.length_c   1.000
_cell.angle_alpha   90.00
_cell.angle_beta   90.00
_cell.angle_gamma   90.00
#
_symmetry.space_group_name_H-M   'P 1'
#
loop_
_entity.id
_entity.type
_entity.pdbx_description
1 polymer ?
#
loop_
_entity_poly.entity_id
_entity_poly.type
_entity_poly.pdbx_seq_one_letter_code
_entity_poly.pdbx_strand_id
1 'polypeptide(L)'
;QGFKNSPTIFGNQLARELEEWKTTQVKEPPTSYIILQYVDDILLATQDRETCVNLTIALLNMLGQAGYRVSKVKAQLYQAILREQDDVQLQTTSHPNPAEFLRSKVTEDELVHDCVEMIEQVYSSRQDLKDEPLDTADWELFTDGSSFVENGT
;
A
#
# COMPACT_ATOMS: atom_id res chain seq x y z
N GLN A 1 -8.17 13.60 -9.59
CA GLN A 1 -7.37 12.85 -8.59
C GLN A 1 -6.11 13.68 -8.31
N GLY A 2 -5.55 13.70 -7.09
CA GLY A 2 -4.36 14.53 -6.79
C GLY A 2 -4.28 15.21 -5.42
N PHE A 3 -5.20 14.92 -4.48
CA PHE A 3 -5.04 15.43 -3.12
C PHE A 3 -3.91 14.69 -2.39
N LYS A 4 -2.88 15.43 -1.95
CA LYS A 4 -1.63 14.91 -1.39
C LYS A 4 -1.80 13.89 -0.25
N ASN A 5 -2.84 14.04 0.57
CA ASN A 5 -3.06 13.16 1.72
C ASN A 5 -3.98 11.96 1.42
N SER A 6 -4.50 11.82 0.19
CA SER A 6 -5.43 10.74 -0.16
C SER A 6 -4.85 9.34 0.09
N PRO A 7 -3.59 9.04 -0.30
CA PRO A 7 -3.01 7.72 -0.04
C PRO A 7 -2.93 7.39 1.45
N THR A 8 -2.56 8.37 2.27
CA THR A 8 -2.47 8.21 3.73
C THR A 8 -3.83 7.98 4.37
N ILE A 9 -4.84 8.77 3.99
CA ILE A 9 -6.20 8.64 4.54
C ILE A 9 -6.80 7.28 4.17
N PHE A 10 -6.70 6.90 2.89
CA PHE A 10 -7.20 5.62 2.42
C PHE A 10 -6.48 4.45 3.08
N GLY A 11 -5.14 4.48 3.08
CA GLY A 11 -4.31 3.44 3.68
C GLY A 11 -4.62 3.24 5.16
N ASN A 12 -4.74 4.32 5.94
CA ASN A 12 -5.05 4.24 7.37
C ASN A 12 -6.47 3.71 7.63
N GLN A 13 -7.45 4.10 6.83
CA GLN A 13 -8.83 3.61 6.97
C GLN A 13 -8.90 2.10 6.72
N LEU A 14 -8.26 1.63 5.64
CA LEU A 14 -8.20 0.22 5.29
C LEU A 14 -7.40 -0.60 6.32
N ALA A 15 -6.30 -0.05 6.85
CA ALA A 15 -5.52 -0.68 7.91
C ALA A 15 -6.37 -0.96 9.15
N ARG A 16 -7.16 0.03 9.58
CA ARG A 16 -8.04 -0.10 10.75
C ARG A 16 -9.08 -1.21 10.56
N GLU A 17 -9.73 -1.25 9.40
CA GLU A 17 -10.72 -2.27 9.09
C GLU A 17 -10.11 -3.67 8.97
N LEU A 18 -8.89 -3.78 8.45
CA LEU A 18 -8.13 -5.03 8.43
C LEU A 18 -7.78 -5.52 9.84
N GLU A 19 -7.35 -4.64 10.75
CA GLU A 19 -7.09 -5.02 12.16
C GLU A 19 -8.36 -5.49 12.88
N GLU A 20 -9.47 -4.79 12.67
CA GLU A 20 -10.77 -5.19 13.23
C GLU A 20 -11.21 -6.55 12.66
N TRP A 21 -11.10 -6.76 11.35
CA TRP A 21 -11.45 -8.03 10.73
C TRP A 21 -10.58 -9.18 11.23
N LYS A 22 -9.26 -8.97 11.38
CA LYS A 22 -8.32 -9.97 11.94
C LYS A 22 -8.68 -10.39 13.38
N THR A 23 -9.21 -9.47 14.17
CA THR A 23 -9.53 -9.73 15.60
C THR A 23 -10.95 -10.26 15.80
N THR A 24 -11.88 -9.93 14.92
CA THR A 24 -13.31 -10.25 15.09
C THR A 24 -13.79 -11.43 14.24
N GLN A 25 -13.23 -11.63 13.04
CA GLN A 25 -13.75 -12.60 12.06
C GLN A 25 -12.79 -13.73 11.71
N VAL A 26 -11.48 -13.53 11.84
CA VAL A 26 -10.47 -14.56 11.58
C VAL A 26 -10.35 -15.49 12.79
N LYS A 27 -10.45 -16.80 12.58
CA LYS A 27 -10.38 -17.83 13.64
C LYS A 27 -8.99 -18.44 13.79
N GLU A 28 -8.22 -18.33 12.72
CA GLU A 28 -6.90 -18.84 12.51
C GLU A 28 -5.94 -18.07 13.43
N PRO A 29 -4.98 -18.75 14.10
CA PRO A 29 -4.09 -18.08 15.03
C PRO A 29 -3.23 -17.04 14.29
N PRO A 30 -2.89 -15.89 14.89
CA PRO A 30 -2.09 -14.84 14.25
C PRO A 30 -0.72 -15.30 13.73
N THR A 31 -0.22 -16.46 14.18
CA THR A 31 1.03 -17.07 13.72
C THR A 31 0.89 -17.92 12.45
N SER A 32 -0.33 -18.23 12.03
CA SER A 32 -0.61 -19.08 10.85
C SER A 32 -0.69 -18.31 9.53
N TYR A 33 -0.80 -16.99 9.60
CA TYR A 33 -0.93 -16.12 8.43
C TYR A 33 -0.21 -14.79 8.65
N ILE A 34 0.12 -14.13 7.54
CA ILE A 34 0.69 -12.78 7.50
C ILE A 34 -0.16 -11.95 6.53
N ILE A 35 -0.50 -10.73 6.93
CA ILE A 35 -1.10 -9.73 6.05
C ILE A 35 -0.20 -8.52 6.03
N LEU A 36 0.24 -8.13 4.83
CA LEU A 36 0.95 -6.88 4.58
C LEU A 36 0.04 -5.98 3.75
N GLN A 37 0.02 -4.70 4.10
CA GLN A 37 -0.74 -3.67 3.38
C GLN A 37 0.20 -2.52 3.00
N TYR A 38 0.15 -2.10 1.75
CA TYR A 38 0.77 -0.89 1.26
C TYR A 38 -0.27 -0.06 0.50
N VAL A 39 -0.81 0.98 1.15
CA VAL A 39 -1.91 1.80 0.61
C VAL A 39 -3.09 0.93 0.16
N ASP A 40 -3.23 0.66 -1.14
CA ASP A 40 -4.27 -0.16 -1.78
C ASP A 40 -3.84 -1.59 -2.14
N ASP A 41 -2.55 -1.91 -2.02
CA ASP A 41 -2.02 -3.25 -2.21
C ASP A 41 -2.09 -4.07 -0.91
N ILE A 42 -2.62 -5.29 -1.01
CA ILE A 42 -2.71 -6.23 0.11
C ILE A 42 -2.07 -7.56 -0.30
N LEU A 43 -1.15 -8.06 0.53
CA LEU A 43 -0.61 -9.41 0.45
C LEU A 43 -1.09 -10.23 1.65
N LEU A 44 -1.76 -11.35 1.37
CA LEU A 44 -2.10 -12.37 2.36
C LEU A 44 -1.26 -13.62 2.09
N ALA A 45 -0.49 -14.06 3.08
CA ALA A 45 0.34 -15.24 3.00
C ALA A 45 0.04 -16.19 4.16
N THR A 46 0.05 -17.50 3.90
CA THR A 46 -0.14 -18.56 4.88
C THR A 46 0.84 -19.70 4.59
N GLN A 47 1.04 -20.60 5.55
CA GLN A 47 1.90 -21.76 5.33
C GLN A 47 1.23 -22.85 4.50
N ASP A 48 -0.09 -23.00 4.64
CA ASP A 48 -0.89 -24.02 3.98
C ASP A 48 -1.89 -23.42 2.99
N ARG A 49 -2.11 -24.14 1.89
CA ARG A 49 -2.97 -23.70 0.79
C ARG A 49 -4.43 -23.60 1.20
N GLU A 50 -4.91 -24.49 2.06
CA GLU A 50 -6.31 -24.52 2.49
C GLU A 50 -6.67 -23.26 3.28
N THR A 51 -5.83 -22.88 4.25
CA THR A 51 -5.96 -21.63 5.00
C THR A 51 -5.81 -20.43 4.09
N CYS A 52 -4.88 -20.45 3.12
CA CYS A 52 -4.75 -19.38 2.12
C CYS A 52 -6.09 -19.15 1.40
N VAL A 53 -6.73 -20.22 0.93
CA VAL A 53 -8.01 -20.17 0.21
C VAL A 53 -9.10 -19.62 1.11
N ASN A 54 -9.26 -20.17 2.32
CA ASN A 54 -10.32 -19.76 3.24
C ASN A 54 -10.17 -18.29 3.66
N LEU A 55 -8.96 -17.87 4.04
CA LEU A 55 -8.69 -16.49 4.41
C LEU A 55 -8.82 -15.51 3.23
N THR A 56 -8.42 -15.91 2.03
CA THR A 56 -8.61 -15.08 0.83
C THR A 56 -10.10 -14.84 0.55
N ILE A 57 -10.93 -15.87 0.65
CA ILE A 57 -12.38 -15.74 0.46
C ILE A 57 -12.97 -14.81 1.53
N ALA A 58 -12.60 -15.02 2.80
CA ALA A 58 -13.06 -14.18 3.91
C ALA A 58 -12.63 -12.71 3.74
N LEU A 59 -11.39 -12.46 3.32
CA LEU A 59 -10.85 -11.12 3.04
C LEU A 59 -11.62 -10.44 1.91
N LEU A 60 -11.83 -11.12 0.78
CA LEU A 60 -12.57 -10.56 -0.36
C LEU A 60 -14.03 -10.24 0.00
N ASN A 61 -14.66 -11.08 0.82
CA ASN A 61 -16.02 -10.81 1.33
C ASN A 61 -16.06 -9.58 2.23
N MET A 62 -15.09 -9.45 3.15
CA MET A 62 -14.98 -8.26 4.02
C MET A 62 -14.79 -7.00 3.18
N LEU A 63 -13.84 -7.00 2.25
CA LEU A 63 -13.57 -5.87 1.36
C LEU A 63 -14.82 -5.47 0.57
N GLY A 64 -15.55 -6.45 0.03
CA GLY A 64 -16.80 -6.20 -0.68
C GLY A 64 -17.90 -5.63 0.19
N GLN A 65 -18.04 -6.10 1.44
CA GLN A 65 -19.02 -5.60 2.41
C GLN A 65 -18.72 -4.16 2.85
N ALA A 66 -17.45 -3.82 3.00
CA ALA A 66 -16.98 -2.45 3.28
C ALA A 66 -17.03 -1.52 2.06
N GLY A 67 -17.36 -2.04 0.87
CA GLY A 67 -17.52 -1.25 -0.36
C GLY A 67 -16.24 -1.07 -1.18
N TYR A 68 -15.14 -1.72 -0.79
CA TYR A 68 -13.92 -1.77 -1.58
C TYR A 68 -14.10 -2.65 -2.82
N ARG A 69 -13.28 -2.39 -3.83
CA ARG A 69 -13.25 -3.16 -5.08
C ARG A 69 -11.85 -3.68 -5.31
N VAL A 70 -11.76 -4.97 -5.64
CA VAL A 70 -10.50 -5.63 -6.00
C VAL A 70 -10.48 -5.86 -7.51
N SER A 71 -9.38 -5.50 -8.15
CA SER A 71 -9.20 -5.74 -9.58
C SER A 71 -8.99 -7.23 -9.85
N LYS A 72 -9.94 -7.88 -10.53
CA LYS A 72 -9.81 -9.29 -10.93
C LYS A 72 -8.61 -9.54 -11.85
N VAL A 73 -8.27 -8.57 -12.69
CA VAL A 73 -7.18 -8.69 -13.68
C VAL A 73 -5.81 -8.61 -12.99
N LYS A 74 -5.70 -7.80 -11.92
CA LYS A 74 -4.45 -7.62 -11.17
C LYS A 74 -4.31 -8.59 -9.98
N ALA A 75 -5.38 -9.28 -9.60
CA ALA A 75 -5.38 -10.19 -8.46
C ALA A 75 -4.50 -11.42 -8.73
N GLN A 76 -3.50 -11.61 -7.86
CA GLN A 76 -2.64 -12.80 -7.86
C GLN A 76 -3.12 -13.77 -6.79
N LEU A 77 -3.92 -14.76 -7.17
CA LEU A 77 -4.48 -15.74 -6.25
C LEU A 77 -3.70 -17.05 -6.29
N TYR A 78 -3.45 -17.64 -5.12
CA TYR A 78 -2.87 -18.98 -4.95
C TYR A 78 -1.50 -19.19 -5.59
N GLN A 79 -0.74 -18.12 -5.73
CA GLN A 79 0.64 -18.23 -6.19
C GLN A 79 1.54 -18.65 -5.03
N ALA A 80 2.30 -19.73 -5.21
CA ALA A 80 3.32 -20.18 -4.27
C ALA A 80 4.61 -19.36 -4.46
N ILE A 81 4.55 -18.04 -4.26
CA ILE A 81 5.62 -17.14 -4.70
C ILE A 81 6.90 -17.28 -3.86
N LEU A 82 6.80 -17.74 -2.60
CA LEU A 82 7.90 -17.61 -1.63
C LEU A 82 8.41 -18.93 -1.03
N ARG A 83 7.94 -20.09 -1.49
CA ARG A 83 8.42 -21.40 -0.99
C ARG A 83 9.35 -22.14 -1.93
N GLU A 84 9.46 -21.73 -3.19
CA GLU A 84 10.35 -22.36 -4.18
C GLU A 84 11.72 -21.68 -4.28
N GLN A 85 12.06 -20.82 -3.31
CA GLN A 85 13.39 -20.26 -3.17
C GLN A 85 13.92 -20.69 -1.80
N ASP A 86 14.90 -21.60 -1.78
CA ASP A 86 15.51 -22.11 -0.54
C ASP A 86 16.17 -21.01 0.33
N ASP A 87 16.42 -19.84 -0.27
CA ASP A 87 17.14 -18.73 0.35
C ASP A 87 16.24 -17.66 0.99
N VAL A 88 14.90 -17.76 0.87
CA VAL A 88 13.97 -16.73 1.38
C VAL A 88 13.12 -17.27 2.52
N GLN A 89 13.45 -16.87 3.75
CA GLN A 89 12.61 -17.14 4.93
C GLN A 89 11.86 -15.87 5.34
N LEU A 90 10.53 -15.92 5.30
CA LEU A 90 9.70 -14.90 5.94
C LEU A 90 9.70 -15.13 7.45
N GLN A 91 10.21 -14.16 8.20
CA GLN A 91 10.15 -14.15 9.67
C GLN A 91 9.48 -12.88 10.14
N THR A 92 8.59 -13.01 11.12
CA THR A 92 8.04 -11.84 11.83
C THR A 92 9.12 -11.29 12.75
N THR A 93 9.70 -10.17 12.37
CA THR A 93 10.69 -9.47 13.19
C THR A 93 10.01 -8.78 14.38
N SER A 94 10.60 -8.92 15.57
CA SER A 94 10.24 -8.12 16.75
C SER A 94 10.81 -6.70 16.71
N HIS A 95 11.59 -6.37 15.69
CA HIS A 95 12.12 -5.02 15.50
C HIS A 95 11.03 -4.13 14.91
N PRO A 96 10.76 -2.96 15.51
CA PRO A 96 9.80 -2.01 14.97
C PRO A 96 10.21 -1.61 13.56
N ASN A 97 9.25 -1.56 12.65
CA ASN A 97 9.49 -1.08 11.29
C ASN A 97 10.12 0.33 11.40
N PRO A 98 11.22 0.63 10.68
CA PRO A 98 11.83 1.96 10.66
C PRO A 98 10.81 3.11 10.45
N ALA A 99 9.73 2.87 9.71
CA ALA A 99 8.64 3.84 9.53
C ALA A 99 7.82 4.11 10.81
N GLU A 100 7.82 3.22 11.80
CA GLU A 100 7.23 3.49 13.12
C GLU A 100 8.02 4.53 13.91
N PHE A 101 9.34 4.64 13.70
CA PHE A 101 10.14 5.72 14.29
C PHE A 101 9.80 7.09 13.69
N LEU A 102 9.13 7.13 12.53
CA LEU A 102 8.60 8.36 11.95
C LEU A 102 7.25 8.76 12.56
N ARG A 103 6.59 7.89 13.35
CA ARG A 103 5.44 8.29 14.17
C ARG A 103 5.95 9.05 15.39
N SER A 104 6.11 10.36 15.25
CA SER A 104 6.46 11.20 16.39
C SER A 104 5.33 11.19 17.43
N LYS A 105 5.69 11.09 18.72
CA LYS A 105 4.81 11.50 19.83
C LYS A 105 4.71 13.03 19.85
N VAL A 106 4.09 13.60 18.83
CA VAL A 106 3.84 15.05 18.80
C VAL A 106 2.57 15.25 19.60
N THR A 107 2.73 15.84 20.79
CA THR A 107 1.68 16.65 21.39
C THR A 107 1.14 17.56 20.30
N GLU A 108 -0.19 17.68 20.20
CA GLU A 108 -0.97 18.48 19.22
C GLU A 108 -0.58 19.98 19.07
N ASP A 109 0.61 20.40 19.51
CA ASP A 109 1.15 21.71 19.21
C ASP A 109 1.87 21.65 17.85
N GLU A 110 1.09 21.93 16.80
CA GLU A 110 1.49 22.62 15.57
C GLU A 110 2.90 22.29 15.03
N LEU A 111 3.12 21.05 14.61
CA LEU A 111 4.02 20.86 13.47
C LEU A 111 3.28 21.34 12.22
N VAL A 112 3.41 22.63 11.92
CA VAL A 112 3.05 23.21 10.62
C VAL A 112 4.04 22.66 9.59
N HIS A 113 3.84 21.40 9.20
CA HIS A 113 4.47 20.86 8.01
C HIS A 113 3.71 21.40 6.81
N ASP A 114 4.06 22.62 6.41
CA ASP A 114 3.57 23.15 5.16
C ASP A 114 4.39 22.54 4.02
N CYS A 115 3.84 21.48 3.43
CA CYS A 115 4.42 20.88 2.24
C CYS A 115 4.64 21.91 1.12
N VAL A 116 3.90 23.03 1.10
CA VAL A 116 4.07 24.12 0.12
C VAL A 116 5.44 24.77 0.30
N GLU A 117 5.80 25.19 1.52
CA GLU A 117 7.07 25.88 1.78
C GLU A 117 8.30 25.00 1.49
N MET A 118 8.19 23.70 1.80
CA MET A 118 9.25 22.73 1.49
C MET A 118 9.37 22.43 -0.01
N ILE A 119 8.24 22.37 -0.72
CA ILE A 119 8.21 22.25 -2.18
C ILE A 119 8.81 23.51 -2.82
N GLU A 120 8.43 24.71 -2.37
CA GLU A 120 8.98 25.98 -2.85
C GLU A 120 10.49 26.07 -2.68
N GLN A 121 11.06 25.59 -1.56
CA GLN A 121 12.51 25.50 -1.40
C GLN A 121 13.17 24.58 -2.44
N VAL A 122 12.57 23.43 -2.77
CA VAL A 122 13.12 22.52 -3.78
C VAL A 122 12.99 23.11 -5.19
N TYR A 123 11.86 23.72 -5.52
CA TYR A 123 11.66 24.42 -6.80
C TYR A 123 12.55 25.66 -6.95
N SER A 124 12.91 26.33 -5.85
CA SER A 124 13.84 27.47 -5.88
C SER A 124 15.23 27.12 -6.44
N SER A 125 15.64 25.84 -6.34
CA SER A 125 16.88 25.33 -6.93
C SER A 125 16.79 25.08 -8.44
N ARG A 126 15.57 25.03 -8.99
CA ARG A 126 15.23 24.71 -10.37
C ARG A 126 14.29 25.76 -10.95
N GLN A 127 14.81 26.98 -11.09
CA GLN A 127 14.08 28.14 -11.61
C GLN A 127 13.55 27.95 -13.06
N ASP A 128 13.99 26.89 -13.74
CA ASP A 128 13.57 26.48 -15.08
C ASP A 128 12.25 25.70 -15.11
N LEU A 129 11.82 25.12 -13.99
CA LEU A 129 10.58 24.36 -13.90
C LEU A 129 9.39 25.28 -13.57
N LYS A 130 8.38 25.25 -14.45
CA LYS A 130 7.09 25.92 -14.27
C LYS A 130 5.99 24.87 -14.08
N ASP A 131 4.94 25.25 -13.36
CA ASP A 131 3.71 24.45 -13.24
C ASP A 131 2.83 24.50 -14.51
N GLU A 132 3.26 25.25 -15.52
CA GLU A 132 2.58 25.35 -16.81
C GLU A 132 3.11 24.28 -17.78
N PRO A 133 2.22 23.59 -18.53
CA PRO A 133 2.63 22.74 -19.63
C PRO A 133 3.52 23.50 -20.62
N LEU A 134 4.48 22.81 -21.23
CA LEU A 134 5.33 23.41 -22.26
C LEU A 134 4.46 23.83 -23.46
N ASP A 135 4.56 25.10 -23.84
CA ASP A 135 3.75 25.74 -24.91
C ASP A 135 3.91 25.05 -26.29
N THR A 136 4.99 24.27 -26.45
CA THR A 136 5.31 23.49 -27.65
C THR A 136 5.75 22.07 -27.29
N ALA A 137 5.01 21.41 -26.39
CA ALA A 137 5.23 19.99 -26.14
C ALA A 137 4.96 19.20 -27.43
N ASP A 138 5.96 18.44 -27.91
CA ASP A 138 5.76 17.51 -29.03
C ASP A 138 4.69 16.46 -28.73
N TRP A 139 4.50 16.14 -27.44
CA TRP A 139 3.50 15.20 -26.93
C TRP A 139 3.02 15.58 -25.53
N GLU A 140 1.71 15.59 -25.32
CA GLU A 140 1.10 15.58 -23.98
C GLU A 140 0.75 14.15 -23.59
N LEU A 141 1.51 13.57 -22.67
CA LEU A 141 1.33 12.19 -22.21
C LEU A 141 0.65 12.18 -20.84
N PHE A 142 -0.49 11.48 -20.77
CA PHE A 142 -1.17 11.17 -19.52
C PHE A 142 -0.78 9.76 -19.09
N THR A 143 -0.33 9.61 -17.83
CA THR A 143 -0.15 8.28 -17.24
C THR A 143 -1.40 7.95 -16.42
N ASP A 144 -1.98 6.77 -16.66
CA ASP A 144 -3.18 6.28 -15.95
C ASP A 144 -2.83 5.64 -14.59
N GLY A 145 -1.59 5.81 -14.13
CA GLY A 145 -1.08 5.21 -12.91
C GLY A 145 -0.91 3.69 -12.98
N SER A 146 -1.06 3.05 -14.15
CA SER A 146 -0.81 1.62 -14.29
C SER A 146 0.64 1.37 -14.75
N SER A 147 1.47 0.84 -13.86
CA SER A 147 2.74 0.23 -14.24
C SER A 147 2.50 -1.24 -14.57
N PHE A 148 2.45 -1.56 -15.86
CA PHE A 148 2.51 -2.93 -16.35
C PHE A 148 3.64 -3.02 -17.37
N VAL A 149 4.54 -3.98 -17.19
CA VAL A 149 5.61 -4.27 -18.15
C VAL A 149 5.34 -5.66 -18.70
N GLU A 150 4.96 -5.73 -19.97
CA GLU A 150 4.87 -6.98 -20.72
C GLU A 150 6.18 -7.17 -21.50
N ASN A 151 6.92 -8.24 -21.20
CA ASN A 151 8.20 -8.57 -21.84
C ASN A 151 9.30 -7.50 -21.69
N GLY A 152 9.71 -7.20 -20.46
CA GLY A 152 10.92 -6.39 -20.23
C GLY A 152 12.17 -7.13 -20.72
N THR A 153 13.00 -6.47 -21.51
CA THR A 153 14.35 -6.91 -21.95
C THR A 153 15.33 -7.01 -20.80
#